data_AF-A0A9X6AF19-F1
#
_entry.id   AF-A0A9X6AF19-F1
#
_cell.length_a   1.000
_cell.length_b   1.000
_cell.length_c   1.000
_cell.angle_alpha   90.00
_cell.angle_beta   90.00
_cell.angle_gamma   90.00
#
_symmetry.space_group_name_H-M   'P 1'
#
loop_
_entity.id
_entity.type
_entity.pdbx_description
1 polymer ?
#
loop_
_entity_poly.entity_id
_entity_poly.type
_entity_poly.pdbx_seq_one_letter_code
_entity_poly.pdbx_strand_id
1 'polypeptide(L)'
;GMAEWVGADASRSLGPEHPEVLRLRELTSYIAYLAGDPLRAFHVSLDLARVRRRHQDPEAAYGNVQSAAAAWRAVRDPVQGLNLGQDLITLWTELVADGGPAADDLEQLESARTRMTRLTERARARSLADNPYTP
;
A
#
# COMPACT_ATOMS: atom_id res chain seq x y z
N GLY A 1 -13.37 16.11 -3.10
CA GLY A 1 -13.81 15.90 -4.51
C GLY A 1 -15.06 15.02 -4.56
N MET A 2 -15.77 14.94 -5.69
CA MET A 2 -17.03 14.19 -5.83
C MET A 2 -16.94 12.73 -5.36
N ALA A 3 -15.84 12.03 -5.65
CA ALA A 3 -15.63 10.64 -5.24
C ALA A 3 -15.60 10.45 -3.70
N GLU A 4 -15.00 11.39 -2.96
CA GLU A 4 -14.94 11.34 -1.49
C GLU A 4 -16.32 11.50 -0.88
N TRP A 5 -17.13 12.40 -1.43
CA TRP A 5 -18.47 12.67 -0.93
C TRP A 5 -19.38 11.45 -1.12
N VAL A 6 -19.38 10.86 -2.32
CA VAL A 6 -20.13 9.63 -2.62
C VAL A 6 -19.67 8.48 -1.71
N GLY A 7 -18.36 8.33 -1.49
CA GLY A 7 -17.82 7.33 -0.59
C GLY A 7 -18.26 7.53 0.87
N ALA A 8 -18.24 8.78 1.36
CA ALA A 8 -18.68 9.10 2.72
C ALA A 8 -20.19 8.87 2.93
N ASP A 9 -21.00 9.19 1.92
CA ASP A 9 -22.45 9.00 1.97
C ASP A 9 -22.85 7.51 1.93
N ALA A 10 -22.23 6.75 1.03
CA ALA A 10 -22.42 5.30 0.97
C ALA A 10 -21.95 4.60 2.25
N SER A 11 -20.79 5.01 2.80
CA SER A 11 -20.28 4.49 4.08
C SER A 11 -21.25 4.73 5.24
N ARG A 12 -21.87 5.93 5.31
CA ARG A 12 -22.87 6.24 6.33
C ARG A 12 -24.14 5.40 6.18
N SER A 13 -24.54 5.10 4.95
CA SER A 13 -25.81 4.42 4.65
C SER A 13 -25.70 2.89 4.71
N LEU A 14 -24.59 2.32 4.26
CA LEU A 14 -24.38 0.88 4.10
C LEU A 14 -23.37 0.29 5.09
N GLY A 15 -22.56 1.14 5.73
CA GLY A 15 -21.45 0.75 6.58
C GLY A 15 -20.10 0.77 5.83
N PRO A 16 -18.98 1.05 6.54
CA PRO A 16 -17.66 1.30 5.93
C PRO A 16 -17.01 0.07 5.28
N GLU A 17 -17.48 -1.13 5.62
CA GLU A 17 -16.98 -2.41 5.08
C GLU A 17 -17.96 -3.06 4.11
N HIS A 18 -19.08 -2.40 3.77
CA HIS A 18 -20.01 -2.92 2.77
C HIS A 18 -19.32 -3.08 1.40
N PRO A 19 -19.56 -4.16 0.62
CA PRO A 19 -18.83 -4.43 -0.62
C PRO A 19 -18.79 -3.25 -1.62
N GLU A 20 -19.90 -2.54 -1.81
CA GLU A 20 -19.95 -1.36 -2.69
C GLU A 20 -19.12 -0.19 -2.15
N VAL A 21 -19.04 -0.01 -0.83
CA VAL A 21 -18.19 1.01 -0.21
C VAL A 21 -16.72 0.65 -0.39
N LEU A 22 -16.37 -0.62 -0.28
CA LEU A 22 -15.01 -1.11 -0.56
C LEU A 22 -14.63 -0.87 -2.02
N ARG A 23 -15.52 -1.18 -2.97
CA ARG A 23 -15.30 -0.91 -4.40
C ARG A 23 -15.12 0.57 -4.71
N LEU A 24 -15.91 1.45 -4.10
CA LEU A 24 -15.73 2.90 -4.24
C LEU A 24 -14.38 3.38 -3.70
N ARG A 25 -13.91 2.79 -2.60
CA ARG A 25 -12.58 3.08 -2.03
C ARG A 25 -11.46 2.58 -2.95
N GLU A 26 -11.61 1.42 -3.58
CA GLU A 26 -10.66 0.90 -4.59
C GLU A 26 -10.56 1.87 -5.79
N LEU A 27 -11.69 2.35 -6.30
CA LEU A 27 -11.70 3.38 -7.36
C LEU A 27 -11.07 4.69 -6.90
N THR A 28 -11.28 5.08 -5.64
CA THR A 28 -10.67 6.28 -5.06
C THR A 28 -9.14 6.16 -4.98
N SER A 29 -8.60 5.00 -4.59
CA SER A 29 -7.14 4.78 -4.57
C SER A 29 -6.56 4.80 -5.98
N TYR A 30 -7.25 4.20 -6.95
CA TYR A 30 -6.83 4.21 -8.34
C TYR A 30 -6.80 5.64 -8.93
N ILE A 31 -7.82 6.45 -8.68
CA ILE A 31 -7.85 7.86 -9.10
C ILE A 31 -6.71 8.64 -8.44
N ALA A 32 -6.47 8.44 -7.14
CA ALA A 32 -5.36 9.10 -6.45
C ALA A 32 -3.99 8.73 -7.06
N TYR A 33 -3.80 7.45 -7.42
CA TYR A 33 -2.59 7.00 -8.09
C TYR A 33 -2.40 7.69 -9.45
N LEU A 34 -3.45 7.72 -10.28
CA LEU A 34 -3.42 8.39 -11.58
C LEU A 34 -3.22 9.91 -11.47
N ALA A 35 -3.72 10.53 -10.41
CA ALA A 35 -3.56 11.95 -10.12
C ALA A 35 -2.15 12.30 -9.58
N GLY A 36 -1.26 11.33 -9.39
CA GLY A 36 0.08 11.56 -8.85
C GLY A 36 0.10 11.77 -7.33
N ASP A 37 -0.90 11.26 -6.61
CA ASP A 37 -0.95 11.21 -5.15
C ASP A 37 -0.68 9.77 -4.65
N PRO A 38 0.59 9.31 -4.67
CA PRO A 38 0.94 7.94 -4.31
C PRO A 38 0.73 7.65 -2.82
N LEU A 39 0.81 8.66 -1.95
CA LEU A 39 0.64 8.46 -0.51
C LEU A 39 -0.80 8.14 -0.16
N ARG A 40 -1.75 8.88 -0.75
CA ARG A 40 -3.17 8.57 -0.57
C ARG A 40 -3.52 7.22 -1.19
N ALA A 41 -3.07 6.96 -2.41
CA ALA A 41 -3.32 5.69 -3.07
C ALA A 41 -2.81 4.51 -2.22
N PHE A 42 -1.59 4.62 -1.69
CA PHE A 42 -0.98 3.62 -0.83
C PHE A 42 -1.82 3.31 0.41
N HIS A 43 -2.16 4.34 1.21
CA HIS A 43 -2.88 4.11 2.47
C HIS A 43 -4.27 3.52 2.24
N VAL A 44 -5.01 4.02 1.25
CA VAL A 44 -6.35 3.50 0.93
C VAL A 44 -6.28 2.04 0.51
N SER A 45 -5.34 1.67 -0.37
CA SER A 45 -5.18 0.28 -0.82
C SER A 45 -4.67 -0.65 0.29
N LEU A 46 -3.76 -0.21 1.15
CA LEU A 46 -3.27 -1.03 2.26
C LEU A 46 -4.37 -1.30 3.30
N ASP A 47 -5.19 -0.30 3.61
CA ASP A 47 -6.33 -0.47 4.52
C ASP A 47 -7.40 -1.39 3.92
N LEU A 48 -7.65 -1.30 2.61
CA LEU A 48 -8.53 -2.24 1.91
C LEU A 48 -8.01 -3.68 1.99
N ALA A 49 -6.71 -3.89 1.76
CA ALA A 49 -6.11 -5.22 1.89
C ALA A 49 -6.31 -5.81 3.31
N ARG A 50 -6.15 -5.00 4.36
CA ARG A 50 -6.42 -5.42 5.75
C ARG A 50 -7.89 -5.79 5.98
N VAL A 51 -8.83 -5.02 5.41
CA VAL A 51 -10.27 -5.35 5.49
C VAL A 51 -10.55 -6.66 4.77
N ARG A 52 -10.11 -6.81 3.51
CA ARG A 52 -10.34 -8.03 2.71
C ARG A 52 -9.75 -9.27 3.37
N ARG A 53 -8.57 -9.15 3.98
CA ARG A 53 -7.96 -10.22 4.78
C ARG A 53 -8.85 -10.65 5.95
N ARG A 54 -9.39 -9.70 6.74
CA ARG A 54 -10.33 -10.01 7.84
C ARG A 54 -11.62 -10.68 7.37
N HIS A 55 -12.08 -10.35 6.16
CA HIS A 55 -13.24 -10.96 5.51
C HIS A 55 -12.90 -12.30 4.82
N GLN A 56 -11.66 -12.79 4.94
CA GLN A 56 -11.20 -14.04 4.31
C GLN A 56 -11.37 -14.05 2.78
N ASP A 57 -11.13 -12.90 2.15
CA ASP A 57 -11.15 -12.70 0.69
C ASP A 57 -9.70 -12.53 0.18
N PRO A 58 -8.94 -13.63 -0.01
CA PRO A 58 -7.52 -13.58 -0.31
C PRO A 58 -7.20 -12.99 -1.69
N GLU A 59 -8.08 -13.19 -2.67
CA GLU A 59 -7.95 -12.62 -4.03
C GLU A 59 -8.02 -11.09 -3.97
N ALA A 60 -9.08 -10.54 -3.37
CA ALA A 60 -9.23 -9.10 -3.26
C ALA A 60 -8.20 -8.47 -2.30
N ALA A 61 -7.78 -9.20 -1.26
CA ALA A 61 -6.71 -8.74 -0.38
C ALA A 61 -5.40 -8.61 -1.15
N TYR A 62 -5.04 -9.61 -1.96
CA TYR A 62 -3.81 -9.58 -2.73
C TYR A 62 -3.81 -8.50 -3.82
N GLY A 63 -4.91 -8.33 -4.56
CA GLY A 63 -5.04 -7.24 -5.55
C GLY A 63 -4.87 -5.84 -4.92
N ASN A 64 -5.35 -5.66 -3.69
CA ASN A 64 -5.15 -4.42 -2.93
C ASN A 64 -3.70 -4.25 -2.44
N VAL A 65 -3.00 -5.32 -2.06
CA VAL A 65 -1.55 -5.28 -1.77
C VAL A 65 -0.75 -4.92 -3.02
N GLN A 66 -1.08 -5.48 -4.19
CA GLN A 66 -0.42 -5.13 -5.44
C GLN A 66 -0.63 -3.65 -5.80
N SER A 67 -1.83 -3.13 -5.60
CA SER A 67 -2.15 -1.71 -5.78
C SER A 67 -1.35 -0.80 -4.83
N ALA A 68 -1.26 -1.18 -3.55
CA ALA A 68 -0.41 -0.48 -2.58
C ALA A 68 1.07 -0.55 -2.99
N ALA A 69 1.58 -1.70 -3.45
CA ALA A 69 2.94 -1.85 -3.93
C ALA A 69 3.25 -0.97 -5.16
N ALA A 70 2.29 -0.81 -6.08
CA ALA A 70 2.41 0.11 -7.21
C ALA A 70 2.53 1.57 -6.74
N ALA A 71 1.63 2.02 -5.87
CA ALA A 71 1.67 3.36 -5.29
C ALA A 71 2.97 3.62 -4.50
N TRP A 72 3.41 2.65 -3.70
CA TRP A 72 4.67 2.70 -2.95
C TRP A 72 5.90 2.87 -3.84
N ARG A 73 5.93 2.23 -5.02
CA ARG A 73 7.02 2.40 -5.98
C ARG A 73 7.12 3.84 -6.51
N ALA A 74 6.02 4.57 -6.56
CA ALA A 74 5.96 5.97 -6.98
C ALA A 74 6.39 6.98 -5.88
N VAL A 75 6.50 6.54 -4.62
CA VAL A 75 7.03 7.39 -3.53
C VAL A 75 8.53 7.62 -3.75
N ARG A 76 8.93 8.90 -3.86
CA ARG A 76 10.31 9.30 -4.19
C ARG A 76 11.19 9.53 -2.97
N ASP A 77 10.61 9.98 -1.87
CA ASP A 77 11.36 10.18 -0.63
C ASP A 77 11.77 8.81 -0.05
N PRO A 78 13.07 8.54 0.14
CA PRO A 78 13.53 7.23 0.58
C PRO A 78 13.14 6.89 2.02
N VAL A 79 13.06 7.88 2.91
CA VAL A 79 12.69 7.67 4.33
C VAL A 79 11.20 7.34 4.43
N GLN A 80 10.35 8.11 3.74
CA GLN A 80 8.93 7.82 3.63
C GLN A 80 8.68 6.49 2.93
N GLY A 81 9.46 6.19 1.89
CA GLY A 81 9.44 4.89 1.22
C GLY A 81 9.75 3.73 2.18
N LEU A 82 10.71 3.87 3.08
CA LEU A 82 11.02 2.83 4.08
C LEU A 82 9.87 2.60 5.05
N ASN A 83 9.31 3.68 5.61
CA ASN A 83 8.23 3.58 6.58
C ASN A 83 7.01 2.86 5.99
N LEU A 84 6.58 3.27 4.79
CA LEU A 84 5.45 2.64 4.10
C LEU A 84 5.76 1.22 3.65
N GLY A 85 6.99 0.97 3.18
CA GLY A 85 7.42 -0.34 2.71
C GLY A 85 7.43 -1.40 3.82
N GLN A 86 7.72 -1.01 5.06
CA GLN A 86 7.66 -1.90 6.21
C GLN A 86 6.23 -2.40 6.46
N ASP A 87 5.24 -1.50 6.50
CA ASP A 87 3.84 -1.87 6.68
C ASP A 87 3.32 -2.77 5.55
N LEU A 88 3.72 -2.46 4.30
CA LEU A 88 3.37 -3.25 3.12
C LEU A 88 3.93 -4.67 3.20
N ILE A 89 5.23 -4.82 3.49
CA ILE A 89 5.89 -6.14 3.54
C ILE A 89 5.36 -6.98 4.68
N THR A 90 5.05 -6.37 5.83
CA THR A 90 4.42 -7.08 6.95
C THR A 90 3.09 -7.67 6.51
N LEU A 91 2.17 -6.87 5.97
CA LEU A 91 0.86 -7.38 5.53
C LEU A 91 0.98 -8.41 4.41
N TRP A 92 1.87 -8.19 3.44
CA TRP A 92 2.08 -9.14 2.35
C TRP A 92 2.65 -10.47 2.86
N THR A 93 3.58 -10.44 3.81
CA THR A 93 4.12 -11.66 4.43
C THR A 93 3.03 -12.42 5.21
N GLU A 94 2.12 -11.72 5.88
CA GLU A 94 0.95 -12.34 6.52
C GLU A 94 0.03 -13.02 5.50
N LEU A 95 -0.27 -12.36 4.37
CA LEU A 95 -1.10 -12.97 3.32
C LEU A 95 -0.43 -14.21 2.69
N VAL A 96 0.89 -14.19 2.49
CA VAL A 96 1.63 -15.38 2.05
C VAL A 96 1.48 -16.52 3.05
N ALA A 97 1.55 -16.24 4.36
CA ALA A 97 1.38 -17.24 5.40
C ALA A 97 -0.05 -17.79 5.48
N ASP A 98 -1.06 -16.96 5.16
CA ASP A 98 -2.45 -17.39 5.06
C ASP A 98 -2.72 -18.28 3.82
N GLY A 99 -1.82 -18.27 2.83
CA GLY A 99 -1.93 -19.03 1.57
C GLY A 99 -2.67 -18.29 0.45
N GLY A 100 -2.94 -19.00 -0.65
CA GLY A 100 -3.68 -18.46 -1.80
C GLY A 100 -2.82 -17.60 -2.74
N PRO A 101 -3.42 -16.66 -3.50
CA PRO A 101 -2.76 -15.97 -4.62
C PRO A 101 -1.47 -15.24 -4.22
N ALA A 102 -1.39 -14.71 -3.00
CA ALA A 102 -0.17 -14.07 -2.51
C ALA A 102 0.98 -15.06 -2.32
N ALA A 103 0.67 -16.28 -1.86
CA ALA A 103 1.65 -17.36 -1.69
C ALA A 103 2.09 -17.98 -3.02
N ASP A 104 1.25 -17.90 -4.06
CA ASP A 104 1.58 -18.34 -5.41
C ASP A 104 2.51 -17.36 -6.15
N ASP A 105 2.69 -16.14 -5.62
CA ASP A 105 3.45 -15.04 -6.24
C ASP A 105 4.56 -14.48 -5.31
N LEU A 106 5.41 -15.38 -4.82
CA LEU A 106 6.50 -15.04 -3.88
C LEU A 106 7.55 -14.09 -4.50
N GLU A 107 7.79 -14.20 -5.81
CA GLU A 107 8.77 -13.37 -6.52
C GLU A 107 8.47 -11.88 -6.37
N GLN A 108 7.19 -11.50 -6.33
CA GLN A 108 6.79 -10.10 -6.17
C GLN A 108 7.06 -9.58 -4.75
N LEU A 109 6.91 -10.43 -3.73
CA LEU A 109 7.30 -10.10 -2.36
C LEU A 109 8.82 -9.97 -2.23
N GLU A 110 9.59 -10.84 -2.89
CA GLU A 110 11.05 -10.75 -2.93
C GLU A 110 11.55 -9.49 -3.64
N SER A 111 10.89 -9.11 -4.73
CA SER A 111 11.13 -7.83 -5.44
C SER A 111 10.87 -6.63 -4.52
N ALA A 112 9.80 -6.67 -3.71
CA ALA A 112 9.51 -5.65 -2.71
C ALA A 112 10.61 -5.59 -1.62
N ARG A 113 11.05 -6.74 -1.09
CA ARG A 113 12.15 -6.81 -0.11
C ARG A 113 13.46 -6.27 -0.68
N THR A 114 13.79 -6.59 -1.93
CA THR A 114 14.97 -6.05 -2.63
C THR A 114 14.90 -4.53 -2.77
N ARG A 115 13.70 -3.97 -3.03
CA ARG A 115 13.51 -2.52 -3.03
C ARG A 115 13.74 -1.91 -1.64
N MET A 116 13.32 -2.56 -0.55
CA MET A 116 13.56 -2.07 0.82
C MET A 116 15.06 -1.97 1.15
N THR A 117 15.87 -2.94 0.73
CA THR A 117 17.33 -2.87 0.89
C THR A 117 17.89 -1.61 0.22
N ARG A 118 17.50 -1.36 -1.03
CA ARG A 118 17.94 -0.17 -1.79
C ARG A 118 17.46 1.14 -1.16
N LEU A 119 16.24 1.18 -0.61
CA LEU A 119 15.74 2.36 0.10
C LEU A 119 16.53 2.61 1.39
N THR A 120 16.94 1.55 2.09
CA THR A 120 17.73 1.63 3.33
C THR A 120 19.10 2.27 3.06
N GLU A 121 19.76 1.83 1.99
CA GLU A 121 21.03 2.41 1.54
C GLU A 121 20.88 3.89 1.17
N ARG A 122 19.83 4.24 0.42
CA ARG A 122 19.56 5.63 0.02
C ARG A 122 19.24 6.54 1.19
N ALA A 123 18.46 6.06 2.16
CA ALA A 123 18.16 6.84 3.37
C ALA A 123 19.43 7.09 4.20
N ARG A 124 20.29 6.07 4.37
CA ARG A 124 21.59 6.22 5.05
C ARG A 124 22.49 7.23 4.35
N ALA A 125 22.61 7.13 3.02
CA ALA A 125 23.40 8.08 2.23
C ALA A 125 22.89 9.52 2.38
N ARG A 126 21.56 9.71 2.44
CA ARG A 126 20.96 11.01 2.67
C ARG A 126 21.28 11.56 4.06
N SER A 127 21.15 10.74 5.11
CA SER A 127 21.48 11.15 6.48
C SER A 127 22.95 11.54 6.64
N LEU A 128 23.87 10.87 5.94
CA LEU A 128 25.29 11.23 5.92
C LEU A 128 25.53 12.57 5.22
N ALA A 129 24.87 12.82 4.09
CA ALA A 129 24.97 14.09 3.37
C ALA A 129 24.39 15.28 4.16
N ASP A 130 23.34 15.04 4.95
CA ASP A 130 22.69 16.07 5.77
C ASP A 130 23.42 16.29 7.13
N ASN A 131 24.45 15.48 7.46
CA ASN A 131 25.24 15.64 8.69
C ASN A 131 26.41 16.62 8.47
N PRO A 132 26.42 17.80 9.14
CA PRO A 132 27.43 18.84 8.93
C PRO A 132 28.83 18.49 9.46
N TYR A 133 29.00 17.33 10.10
CA TYR A 133 30.26 16.86 10.68
C TYR A 133 30.84 15.62 9.99
N THR A 134 30.37 15.28 8.80
CA THR A 134 30.99 14.22 7.97
C THR A 134 32.14 14.85 7.16
N PRO A 135 33.38 14.33 7.21
CA PRO A 135 34.56 14.94 6.55
C PRO A 135 34.48 14.91 5.02
#